data_AF-A0A854QJM4-F1
#
_entry.id   AF-A0A854QJM4-F1
#
_cell.length_a   1.000
_cell.length_b   1.000
_cell.length_c   1.000
_cell.angle_alpha   90.00
_cell.angle_beta   90.00
_cell.angle_gamma   90.00
#
_symmetry.space_group_name_H-M   'P 1'
#
loop_
_entity.id
_entity.type
_entity.pdbx_description
1 polymer ?
#
loop_
_entity_poly.entity_id
_entity_poly.type
_entity_poly.pdbx_seq_one_letter_code
_entity_poly.pdbx_strand_id
1 'polypeptide(L)'
;MSASQQSTKPEDSQQSDEDWIVEHCKWLDQTLASEHPEWTAEKRQSIVEQSMTNTIKLTNEVFTELSAKHPEWTEEQLQEAVEEETIARSASRLINAARNWVSEQGSNASQR
;
A
#
# COMPACT_ATOMS: atom_id res chain seq x y z
N MET A 1 -0.21 28.08 48.50
CA MET A 1 -0.50 28.39 47.09
C MET A 1 0.13 27.28 46.26
N SER A 2 -0.66 26.31 45.83
CA SER A 2 -0.15 25.15 45.06
C SER A 2 -0.35 25.45 43.59
N ALA A 3 0.74 25.61 42.85
CA ALA A 3 0.73 25.72 41.40
C ALA A 3 0.37 24.35 40.82
N SER A 4 -0.84 24.23 40.28
CA SER A 4 -1.22 23.10 39.43
C SER A 4 -0.29 23.08 38.22
N GLN A 5 0.54 22.04 38.13
CA GLN A 5 1.24 21.72 36.90
C GLN A 5 0.19 21.22 35.90
N GLN A 6 -0.23 22.09 34.98
CA GLN A 6 -0.85 21.64 33.75
C GLN A 6 0.19 20.80 33.01
N SER A 7 0.01 19.49 33.05
CA SER A 7 0.68 18.57 32.14
C SER A 7 0.18 18.90 30.73
N THR A 8 0.94 19.73 30.02
CA THR A 8 0.77 19.90 28.57
C THR A 8 1.17 18.57 27.96
N LYS A 9 0.15 17.74 27.68
CA LYS A 9 0.27 16.58 26.79
C LYS A 9 1.02 17.05 25.54
N PRO A 10 2.06 16.34 25.07
CA PRO A 10 2.64 16.69 23.77
C PRO A 10 1.51 16.61 22.75
N GLU A 11 1.36 17.66 21.95
CA GLU A 11 0.63 17.57 20.70
C GLU A 11 1.38 16.51 19.89
N ASP A 12 0.92 15.26 19.98
CA ASP A 12 1.19 14.26 18.96
C ASP A 12 0.70 14.91 17.67
N SER A 13 1.64 15.49 16.92
CA SER A 13 1.38 16.10 15.63
C SER A 13 0.83 15.00 14.75
N GLN A 14 -0.50 14.86 14.73
CA GLN A 14 -1.19 13.90 13.89
C GLN A 14 -0.91 14.32 12.45
N GLN A 15 0.07 13.65 11.85
CA GLN A 15 0.31 13.75 10.42
C GLN A 15 -0.97 13.35 9.70
N SER A 16 -1.44 14.18 8.78
CA SER A 16 -2.64 13.85 8.01
C SER A 16 -2.35 12.66 7.10
N ASP A 17 -3.41 11.91 6.75
CA ASP A 17 -3.30 10.81 5.80
C ASP A 17 -2.75 11.29 4.44
N GLU A 18 -3.09 12.54 4.05
CA GLU A 18 -2.57 13.18 2.84
C GLU A 18 -1.06 13.42 2.91
N ASP A 19 -0.55 13.95 4.03
CA ASP A 19 0.88 14.16 4.24
C ASP A 19 1.63 12.82 4.23
N TRP A 20 1.03 11.79 4.83
CA TRP A 20 1.60 10.44 4.82
C TRP A 20 1.70 9.86 3.41
N ILE A 21 0.67 9.99 2.59
CA ILE A 21 0.69 9.52 1.19
C ILE A 21 1.78 10.26 0.39
N VAL A 22 1.91 11.58 0.59
CA VAL A 22 2.95 12.37 -0.09
C VAL A 22 4.35 11.90 0.30
N GLU A 23 4.63 11.71 1.59
CA GLU A 23 5.93 11.21 2.06
C GLU A 23 6.19 9.78 1.61
N HIS A 24 5.17 8.92 1.58
CA HIS A 24 5.29 7.56 1.07
C HIS A 24 5.66 7.54 -0.42
N CYS A 25 5.01 8.36 -1.24
CA CYS A 25 5.33 8.51 -2.66
C CYS A 25 6.76 9.02 -2.89
N LYS A 26 7.23 9.99 -2.08
CA LYS A 26 8.63 10.46 -2.13
C LYS A 26 9.60 9.35 -1.78
N TRP A 27 9.32 8.59 -0.73
CA TRP A 27 10.16 7.45 -0.32
C TRP A 27 10.25 6.38 -1.42
N LEU A 28 9.13 6.07 -2.09
CA LEU A 28 9.12 5.14 -3.23
C LEU A 28 9.97 5.66 -4.40
N ASP A 29 9.85 6.93 -4.78
CA ASP A 29 10.67 7.50 -5.86
C ASP A 29 12.17 7.43 -5.52
N GLN A 30 12.54 7.77 -4.29
CA GLN A 30 13.94 7.70 -3.83
C GLN A 30 14.47 6.26 -3.84
N THR A 31 13.66 5.30 -3.41
CA THR A 31 14.01 3.88 -3.43
C THR A 31 14.25 3.41 -4.86
N LEU A 32 13.30 3.69 -5.77
CA LEU A 32 13.43 3.36 -7.19
C LEU A 32 14.64 4.07 -7.83
N ALA A 33 14.97 5.30 -7.44
CA ALA A 33 16.13 6.02 -7.95
C ALA A 33 17.46 5.35 -7.52
N SER A 34 17.50 4.76 -6.33
CA SER A 34 18.67 4.05 -5.81
C SER A 34 18.85 2.66 -6.40
N GLU A 35 17.75 1.93 -6.63
CA GLU A 35 17.78 0.58 -7.23
C GLU A 35 17.95 0.63 -8.75
N HIS A 36 17.45 1.68 -9.40
CA HIS A 36 17.46 1.87 -10.84
C HIS A 36 17.96 3.27 -11.23
N PRO A 37 19.28 3.55 -11.08
CA PRO A 37 19.85 4.87 -11.34
C PRO A 37 19.75 5.30 -12.81
N GLU A 38 19.53 4.36 -13.73
CA GLU A 38 19.34 4.62 -15.15
C GLU A 38 17.91 5.04 -15.51
N TRP A 39 16.94 4.91 -14.59
CA TRP A 39 15.56 5.32 -14.86
C TRP A 39 15.40 6.83 -14.76
N THR A 40 14.59 7.38 -15.66
CA THR A 40 14.22 8.80 -15.58
C THR A 40 13.22 9.04 -14.45
N ALA A 41 13.11 10.29 -14.01
CA ALA A 41 12.13 10.67 -12.99
C ALA A 41 10.69 10.36 -13.45
N GLU A 42 10.38 10.58 -14.74
CA GLU A 42 9.06 10.31 -15.30
C GLU A 42 8.71 8.82 -15.24
N LYS A 43 9.70 7.94 -15.52
CA LYS A 43 9.49 6.49 -15.43
C LYS A 43 9.20 6.06 -13.99
N ARG A 44 9.95 6.57 -13.01
CA ARG A 44 9.71 6.25 -11.59
C ARG A 44 8.37 6.78 -11.11
N GLN A 45 8.05 8.04 -11.43
CA GLN A 45 6.76 8.64 -11.12
C GLN A 45 5.61 7.80 -11.69
N SER A 46 5.68 7.40 -12.96
CA SER A 46 4.67 6.54 -13.58
C SER A 46 4.50 5.21 -12.86
N ILE A 47 5.57 4.59 -12.36
CA ILE A 47 5.51 3.35 -11.59
C ILE A 47 4.86 3.58 -10.22
N VAL A 48 5.23 4.67 -9.52
CA VAL A 48 4.62 5.03 -8.23
C VAL A 48 3.12 5.29 -8.39
N GLU A 49 2.73 6.09 -9.39
CA GLU A 49 1.32 6.38 -9.70
C GLU A 49 0.53 5.12 -10.05
N GLN A 50 1.12 4.22 -10.85
CA GLN A 50 0.50 2.95 -11.20
C GLN A 50 0.34 2.04 -9.98
N SER A 51 1.32 2.02 -9.08
CA SER A 51 1.27 1.27 -7.82
C SER A 51 0.11 1.78 -6.95
N MET A 52 0.03 3.09 -6.72
CA MET A 52 -1.05 3.71 -5.95
C MET A 52 -2.42 3.44 -6.56
N THR A 53 -2.56 3.62 -7.88
CA THR A 53 -3.80 3.36 -8.61
C THR A 53 -4.26 1.90 -8.44
N ASN A 54 -3.33 0.95 -8.53
CA ASN A 54 -3.64 -0.47 -8.37
C ASN A 54 -4.10 -0.80 -6.95
N THR A 55 -3.46 -0.21 -5.93
CA THR A 55 -3.85 -0.37 -4.53
C THR A 55 -5.25 0.19 -4.29
N ILE A 56 -5.51 1.45 -4.69
CA ILE A 56 -6.84 2.08 -4.55
C ILE A 56 -7.92 1.25 -5.23
N LYS A 57 -7.65 0.78 -6.45
CA LYS A 57 -8.61 -0.05 -7.19
C LYS A 57 -8.92 -1.34 -6.44
N LEU A 58 -7.90 -2.03 -5.93
CA LEU A 58 -8.10 -3.26 -5.16
C LEU A 58 -8.87 -2.99 -3.86
N THR A 59 -8.50 -1.95 -3.10
CA THR A 59 -9.21 -1.58 -1.87
C THR A 59 -10.68 -1.29 -2.15
N ASN A 60 -10.99 -0.57 -3.22
CA ASN A 60 -12.38 -0.30 -3.62
C ASN A 60 -13.15 -1.56 -4.05
N GLU A 61 -12.50 -2.49 -4.78
CA GLU A 61 -13.09 -3.79 -5.13
C GLU A 61 -13.44 -4.58 -3.85
N VAL A 62 -12.50 -4.66 -2.90
CA VAL A 62 -12.68 -5.34 -1.62
C VAL A 62 -13.79 -4.70 -0.79
N PHE A 63 -13.78 -3.37 -0.66
CA PHE A 63 -14.81 -2.61 0.05
C PHE A 63 -16.21 -2.87 -0.53
N THR A 64 -16.33 -2.82 -1.86
CA THR A 64 -17.61 -3.06 -2.54
C THR A 64 -18.10 -4.50 -2.31
N GLU A 65 -17.20 -5.49 -2.37
CA GLU A 65 -17.57 -6.89 -2.11
C GLU A 65 -17.99 -7.13 -0.67
N LEU A 66 -17.25 -6.58 0.30
CA LEU A 66 -17.50 -6.82 1.73
C LEU A 66 -18.76 -6.09 2.20
N SER A 67 -18.96 -4.83 1.79
CA SER A 67 -20.18 -4.07 2.12
C SER A 67 -21.44 -4.73 1.55
N ALA A 68 -21.36 -5.35 0.37
CA ALA A 68 -22.48 -6.09 -0.22
C ALA A 68 -22.78 -7.42 0.49
N LYS A 69 -21.73 -8.11 0.99
CA LYS A 69 -21.87 -9.40 1.71
C LYS A 69 -22.30 -9.23 3.16
N HIS A 70 -21.92 -8.11 3.78
CA HIS A 70 -22.12 -7.84 5.21
C HIS A 70 -22.76 -6.45 5.44
N PRO A 71 -24.01 -6.23 4.97
CA PRO A 71 -24.69 -4.95 5.13
C PRO A 71 -24.95 -4.57 6.60
N GLU A 72 -24.82 -5.52 7.53
CA GLU A 72 -24.97 -5.33 8.97
C GLU A 72 -23.71 -4.85 9.69
N TRP A 73 -22.54 -4.89 9.02
CA TRP A 73 -21.28 -4.48 9.64
C TRP A 73 -21.25 -2.97 9.92
N THR A 74 -20.60 -2.61 11.03
CA THR A 74 -20.26 -1.22 11.30
C THR A 74 -19.15 -0.75 10.36
N GLU A 75 -18.99 0.57 10.26
CA GLU A 75 -17.91 1.17 9.48
C GLU A 75 -16.52 0.69 9.95
N GLU A 76 -16.31 0.59 11.26
CA GLU A 76 -15.06 0.10 11.86
C GLU A 76 -14.77 -1.35 11.48
N GLN A 77 -15.77 -2.23 11.56
CA GLN A 77 -15.65 -3.64 11.17
C GLN A 77 -15.34 -3.77 9.67
N LEU A 78 -16.02 -2.96 8.85
CA LEU A 78 -15.81 -2.95 7.42
C LEU A 78 -14.41 -2.45 7.06
N GLN A 79 -13.93 -1.40 7.74
CA GLN A 79 -12.59 -0.85 7.52
C GLN A 79 -11.49 -1.88 7.85
N GLU A 80 -11.57 -2.50 9.03
CA GLU A 80 -10.60 -3.54 9.45
C GLU A 80 -10.59 -4.71 8.47
N ALA A 81 -11.76 -5.22 8.08
CA ALA A 81 -11.86 -6.31 7.13
C ALA A 81 -11.36 -5.94 5.72
N VAL A 82 -11.59 -4.70 5.28
CA VAL A 82 -11.09 -4.20 3.99
C VAL A 82 -9.57 -4.11 3.99
N GLU A 83 -8.97 -3.63 5.08
CA GLU A 83 -7.52 -3.57 5.23
C GLU A 83 -6.89 -4.98 5.14
N GLU A 84 -7.37 -5.90 5.97
CA GLU A 84 -6.87 -7.28 6.01
C GLU A 84 -7.01 -8.00 4.66
N GLU A 85 -8.18 -7.94 4.04
CA GLU A 85 -8.44 -8.61 2.77
C GLU A 85 -7.66 -7.97 1.61
N THR A 86 -7.47 -6.64 1.62
CA THR A 86 -6.64 -5.94 0.62
C THR A 86 -5.19 -6.40 0.72
N ILE A 87 -4.65 -6.50 1.94
CA ILE A 87 -3.29 -7.01 2.18
C ILE A 87 -3.17 -8.47 1.70
N ALA A 88 -4.12 -9.32 2.09
CA ALA A 88 -4.12 -10.75 1.71
C ALA A 88 -4.18 -10.96 0.19
N ARG A 89 -5.03 -10.22 -0.52
CA ARG A 89 -5.13 -10.27 -1.99
C ARG A 89 -3.88 -9.72 -2.67
N SER A 90 -3.28 -8.67 -2.13
CA SER A 90 -2.01 -8.12 -2.63
C SER A 90 -0.88 -9.15 -2.51
N ALA A 91 -0.70 -9.76 -1.33
CA ALA A 91 0.30 -10.80 -1.10
C ALA A 91 0.08 -12.02 -2.02
N SER A 92 -1.18 -12.46 -2.17
CA SER A 92 -1.53 -13.57 -3.06
C SER A 92 -1.17 -13.29 -4.52
N ARG A 93 -1.44 -12.07 -5.00
CA ARG A 93 -1.07 -11.64 -6.37
C ARG A 93 0.45 -11.62 -6.55
N LEU A 94 1.21 -11.15 -5.57
CA LEU A 94 2.68 -11.15 -5.60
C LEU A 94 3.26 -12.57 -5.62
N ILE A 95 2.74 -13.48 -4.79
CA ILE A 95 3.16 -14.89 -4.78
C ILE A 95 2.90 -15.55 -6.14
N ASN A 96 1.74 -15.29 -6.74
CA ASN A 96 1.41 -15.83 -8.07
C ASN A 96 2.34 -15.27 -9.15
N ALA A 97 2.64 -13.96 -9.12
CA ALA A 97 3.59 -13.35 -10.04
C ALA A 97 5.00 -13.96 -9.90
N ALA A 98 5.49 -14.14 -8.66
CA ALA A 98 6.77 -14.76 -8.40
C ALA A 98 6.81 -16.22 -8.90
N ARG A 99 5.75 -16.99 -8.69
CA ARG A 99 5.64 -18.37 -9.19
C ARG A 99 5.68 -18.44 -10.72
N ASN A 100 4.98 -17.54 -11.40
CA ASN A 100 4.98 -17.49 -12.85
C ASN A 100 6.38 -17.16 -13.39
N TRP A 101 7.05 -16.18 -12.79
CA TRP A 101 8.41 -15.81 -13.16
C TRP A 101 9.41 -16.97 -13.01
N VAL A 102 9.35 -17.72 -11.90
CA VAL A 102 10.19 -18.92 -11.70
C VAL A 102 9.90 -19.99 -12.75
N SER A 103 8.63 -20.18 -13.11
CA SER A 103 8.21 -21.19 -14.10
C SER A 103 8.73 -20.85 -15.49
N GLU A 104 8.68 -19.57 -15.88
CA GLU A 104 9.20 -19.08 -17.16
C GLU A 104 10.73 -19.21 -17.26
N GLN A 105 11.46 -18.92 -16.18
CA GLN A 105 12.91 -19.10 -16.10
C GLN A 105 13.32 -20.58 -16.25
N GLY A 106 12.62 -21.48 -15.57
CA GLY A 106 12.89 -22.94 -15.64
C GLY A 106 12.58 -23.54 -17.01
N SER A 107 11.54 -23.05 -17.69
CA SER A 107 11.20 -23.45 -19.06
C SER A 107 12.29 -23.00 -20.05
N ASN A 108 12.76 -21.76 -19.95
CA ASN A 108 13.82 -21.24 -20.83
C ASN A 108 15.18 -21.92 -20.60
N ALA A 109 15.46 -22.40 -19.39
CA ALA A 109 16.66 -23.15 -19.07
C ALA A 109 16.65 -24.60 -19.60
N SER A 110 15.47 -25.21 -19.77
CA SER A 110 15.33 -26.59 -20.28
C SER A 110 15.30 -26.70 -21.81
N GLN A 111 15.23 -25.58 -22.53
CA GLN A 111 15.24 -25.52 -24.00
C GLN A 111 16.60 -25.12 -24.60
N ARG A 112 17.65 -24.99 -23.78
CA ARG A 112 19.05 -24.78 -24.21
C ARG A 112 19.86 -26.06 -24.02
#